data_AF-A0A833M8W1-F1
#
_entry.id   AF-A0A833M8W1-F1
#
_cell.length_a   1.000
_cell.length_b   1.000
_cell.length_c   1.000
_cell.angle_alpha   90.00
_cell.angle_beta   90.00
_cell.angle_gamma   90.00
#
_symmetry.space_group_name_H-M   'P 1'
#
loop_
_entity.id
_entity.type
_entity.pdbx_description
1 polymer ?
#
loop_
_entity_poly.entity_id
_entity_poly.type
_entity_poly.pdbx_seq_one_letter_code
_entity_poly.pdbx_strand_id
1 'polypeptide(L)'
;MNKNRQIAIERNAENVRDECNITDYGFKDIFEASEKLGYRTIRYPIGVEAFLGFALIKDSERIIFSNSSLLLSREIFSVAHEIGHQRLHLNEQGRTLIKDDDFSDRDELEVEANYFAACLLMPMEKVEKFVRLELKDKDTTTWDGLDIARIQTAFNVSYDMALIRLKALNILNEVIIERLKIDKIEQTASKLLNVIGGNIELCKAAEAKKVPAEFLEWVITNYNEKLVPKTSLAIALNYVDLSPDDVNINDKDEIEEESFDDLLGGMD
;
A
#
# COMPACT_ATOMS: atom_id res chain seq x y z
N MET A 1 -24.67 1.15 -3.79
CA MET A 1 -24.42 -0.24 -4.19
C MET A 1 -25.51 -1.18 -3.67
N ASN A 2 -26.00 -2.12 -4.48
CA ASN A 2 -27.02 -3.09 -4.04
C ASN A 2 -26.43 -4.27 -3.24
N LYS A 3 -27.27 -5.00 -2.52
CA LYS A 3 -26.85 -6.12 -1.64
C LYS A 3 -26.12 -7.24 -2.39
N ASN A 4 -26.54 -7.58 -3.61
CA ASN A 4 -25.90 -8.64 -4.39
C ASN A 4 -24.47 -8.26 -4.78
N ARG A 5 -24.25 -6.99 -5.14
CA ARG A 5 -22.92 -6.47 -5.46
C ARG A 5 -22.04 -6.40 -4.21
N GLN A 6 -22.57 -5.99 -3.07
CA GLN A 6 -21.86 -6.03 -1.78
C GLN A 6 -21.34 -7.43 -1.47
N ILE A 7 -22.21 -8.45 -1.52
CA ILE A 7 -21.83 -9.85 -1.27
C ILE A 7 -20.77 -10.33 -2.27
N ALA A 8 -20.87 -9.92 -3.54
CA ALA A 8 -19.87 -10.27 -4.54
C ALA A 8 -18.50 -9.66 -4.22
N ILE A 9 -18.46 -8.41 -3.76
CA ILE A 9 -17.22 -7.73 -3.37
C ILE A 9 -16.63 -8.34 -2.08
N GLU A 10 -17.47 -8.67 -1.10
CA GLU A 10 -17.06 -9.38 0.12
C GLU A 10 -16.37 -10.71 -0.20
N ARG A 11 -16.96 -11.52 -1.09
CA ARG A 11 -16.34 -12.77 -1.56
C ARG A 11 -15.01 -12.54 -2.27
N ASN A 12 -14.90 -11.49 -3.08
CA ASN A 12 -13.62 -11.17 -3.71
C ASN A 12 -12.56 -10.78 -2.67
N ALA A 13 -12.93 -10.00 -1.66
CA ALA A 13 -12.02 -9.64 -0.57
C ALA A 13 -11.59 -10.88 0.23
N GLU A 14 -12.51 -11.80 0.53
CA GLU A 14 -12.21 -13.07 1.20
C GLU A 14 -11.25 -13.94 0.36
N ASN A 15 -11.52 -14.11 -0.93
CA ASN A 15 -10.63 -14.85 -1.84
C ASN A 15 -9.21 -14.26 -1.85
N VAL A 16 -9.06 -12.94 -1.85
CA VAL A 16 -7.74 -12.29 -1.79
C VAL A 16 -7.02 -12.59 -0.47
N ARG A 17 -7.75 -12.67 0.65
CA ARG A 17 -7.15 -13.07 1.94
C ARG A 17 -6.68 -14.52 1.90
N ASP A 18 -7.44 -15.40 1.27
CA ASP A 18 -7.09 -16.82 1.12
C ASP A 18 -5.86 -17.01 0.22
N GLU A 19 -5.82 -16.34 -0.94
CA GLU A 19 -4.67 -16.35 -1.85
C GLU A 19 -3.39 -15.83 -1.16
N CYS A 20 -3.54 -14.85 -0.26
CA CYS A 20 -2.44 -14.32 0.56
C CYS A 20 -2.14 -15.14 1.83
N ASN A 21 -2.90 -16.21 2.12
CA ASN A 21 -2.82 -17.02 3.34
C ASN A 21 -2.98 -16.22 4.66
N ILE A 22 -3.89 -15.24 4.69
CA ILE A 22 -4.07 -14.33 5.83
C ILE A 22 -5.12 -14.84 6.81
N THR A 23 -4.66 -15.51 7.86
CA THR A 23 -5.53 -16.06 8.92
C THR A 23 -5.78 -15.10 10.09
N ASP A 24 -4.91 -14.11 10.28
CA ASP A 24 -4.97 -13.12 11.37
C ASP A 24 -6.17 -12.16 11.22
N TYR A 25 -6.35 -11.21 12.16
CA TYR A 25 -7.40 -10.19 12.08
C TYR A 25 -7.15 -9.25 10.87
N GLY A 26 -6.07 -8.47 10.92
CA GLY A 26 -5.62 -7.62 9.81
C GLY A 26 -4.45 -8.19 9.01
N PHE A 27 -3.97 -7.39 8.06
CA PHE A 27 -2.73 -7.63 7.33
C PHE A 27 -1.54 -7.07 8.12
N LYS A 28 -0.52 -7.89 8.37
CA LYS A 28 0.75 -7.40 8.94
C LYS A 28 1.48 -6.51 7.94
N ASP A 29 1.52 -6.96 6.70
CA ASP A 29 2.11 -6.24 5.57
C ASP A 29 1.21 -6.43 4.33
N ILE A 30 0.47 -5.38 3.97
CA ILE A 30 -0.39 -5.39 2.77
C ILE A 30 0.44 -5.29 1.49
N PHE A 31 1.66 -4.75 1.57
CA PHE A 31 2.55 -4.60 0.42
C PHE A 31 3.11 -5.97 0.01
N GLU A 32 3.56 -6.76 0.99
CA GLU A 32 3.95 -8.17 0.74
C GLU A 32 2.76 -9.00 0.24
N ALA A 33 1.56 -8.78 0.77
CA ALA A 33 0.36 -9.44 0.29
C ALA A 33 0.07 -9.10 -1.19
N SER A 34 0.18 -7.83 -1.58
CA SER A 34 0.06 -7.40 -2.97
C SER A 34 1.08 -8.10 -3.89
N GLU A 35 2.34 -8.20 -3.45
CA GLU A 35 3.38 -8.93 -4.17
C GLU A 35 3.05 -10.44 -4.32
N LYS A 36 2.48 -11.09 -3.28
CA LYS A 36 2.03 -12.49 -3.33
C LYS A 36 0.89 -12.74 -4.33
N LEU A 37 0.08 -11.73 -4.61
CA LEU A 37 -0.95 -11.80 -5.66
C LEU A 37 -0.36 -11.73 -7.09
N GLY A 38 0.96 -11.57 -7.21
CA GLY A 38 1.67 -11.37 -8.47
C GLY A 38 1.65 -9.91 -8.94
N TYR A 39 1.35 -8.95 -8.05
CA TYR A 39 1.34 -7.54 -8.43
C TYR A 39 2.70 -6.89 -8.16
N ARG A 40 3.17 -6.13 -9.15
CA ARG A 40 4.38 -5.30 -9.06
C ARG A 40 4.06 -4.07 -8.23
N THR A 41 4.38 -4.16 -6.94
CA THR A 41 4.06 -3.10 -5.97
C THR A 41 5.21 -2.10 -5.88
N ILE A 42 4.93 -0.84 -6.20
CA ILE A 42 5.86 0.28 -6.13
C ILE A 42 5.39 1.22 -5.04
N ARG A 43 6.29 1.56 -4.12
CA ARG A 43 6.07 2.58 -3.09
C ARG A 43 7.06 3.69 -3.33
N TYR A 44 6.59 4.92 -3.45
CA TYR A 44 7.48 6.04 -3.68
C TYR A 44 6.95 7.35 -3.08
N PRO A 45 7.82 8.16 -2.46
CA PRO A 45 7.41 9.45 -1.92
C PRO A 45 7.36 10.50 -3.05
N ILE A 46 6.16 10.89 -3.44
CA ILE A 46 5.92 11.92 -4.46
C ILE A 46 5.33 13.21 -3.88
N GLY A 47 5.31 13.34 -2.55
CA GLY A 47 4.80 14.51 -1.83
C GLY A 47 3.33 14.40 -1.43
N VAL A 48 2.96 15.09 -0.35
CA VAL A 48 1.65 14.98 0.29
C VAL A 48 0.48 15.55 -0.52
N GLU A 49 0.77 16.46 -1.45
CA GLU A 49 -0.22 17.11 -2.33
C GLU A 49 -0.40 16.38 -3.68
N ALA A 50 0.38 15.32 -3.91
CA ALA A 50 0.24 14.49 -5.10
C ALA A 50 -0.90 13.47 -4.95
N PHE A 51 -1.16 12.73 -6.02
CA PHE A 51 -2.16 11.66 -6.02
C PHE A 51 -1.79 10.53 -5.04
N LEU A 52 -2.79 9.72 -4.66
CA LEU A 52 -2.64 8.70 -3.62
C LEU A 52 -1.98 7.43 -4.14
N GLY A 53 -2.41 6.98 -5.31
CA GLY A 53 -2.01 5.71 -5.90
C GLY A 53 -2.49 5.54 -7.34
N PHE A 54 -2.08 4.44 -7.96
CA PHE A 54 -2.75 3.95 -9.16
C PHE A 54 -2.67 2.42 -9.28
N ALA A 55 -3.61 1.87 -10.04
CA ALA A 55 -3.60 0.49 -10.50
C ALA A 55 -3.49 0.46 -12.03
N LEU A 56 -2.53 -0.30 -12.54
CA LEU A 56 -2.21 -0.41 -13.96
C LEU A 56 -2.07 -1.88 -14.38
N ILE A 57 -2.51 -2.19 -15.60
CA ILE A 57 -2.12 -3.37 -16.37
C ILE A 57 -1.31 -2.91 -17.56
N LYS A 58 -0.06 -3.37 -17.67
CA LYS A 58 0.81 -3.05 -18.80
C LYS A 58 1.62 -4.28 -19.18
N ASP A 59 1.60 -4.65 -20.46
CA ASP A 59 2.35 -5.82 -20.97
C ASP A 59 2.03 -7.12 -20.21
N SER A 60 0.77 -7.29 -19.81
CA SER A 60 0.26 -8.38 -18.94
C SER A 60 0.71 -8.33 -17.47
N GLU A 61 1.55 -7.36 -17.10
CA GLU A 61 1.95 -7.11 -15.72
C GLU A 61 0.93 -6.23 -15.00
N ARG A 62 0.57 -6.62 -13.77
CA ARG A 62 -0.29 -5.83 -12.89
C ARG A 62 0.58 -5.03 -11.94
N ILE A 63 0.46 -3.71 -12.00
CA ILE A 63 1.27 -2.76 -11.24
C ILE A 63 0.37 -2.02 -10.26
N ILE A 64 0.80 -1.90 -9.02
CA ILE A 64 0.20 -1.02 -8.02
C ILE A 64 1.26 -0.01 -7.60
N PHE A 65 0.89 1.26 -7.59
CA PHE A 65 1.70 2.32 -7.04
C PHE A 65 1.02 2.93 -5.81
N SER A 66 1.78 3.20 -4.76
CA SER A 66 1.33 3.95 -3.59
C SER A 66 2.27 5.11 -3.24
N ASN A 67 1.68 6.26 -2.94
CA ASN A 67 2.39 7.44 -2.46
C ASN A 67 2.76 7.28 -0.97
N SER A 68 4.04 7.02 -0.70
CA SER A 68 4.54 6.77 0.65
C SER A 68 4.76 8.04 1.48
N SER A 69 4.53 9.24 0.93
CA SER A 69 4.58 10.50 1.68
C SER A 69 3.35 10.72 2.57
N LEU A 70 2.32 9.88 2.42
CA LEU A 70 1.14 9.89 3.28
C LEU A 70 1.35 9.05 4.53
N LEU A 71 0.52 9.28 5.56
CA LEU A 71 0.50 8.42 6.75
C LEU A 71 0.43 6.95 6.33
N LEU A 72 1.23 6.08 6.96
CA LEU A 72 1.30 4.66 6.62
C LEU A 72 -0.09 4.00 6.65
N SER A 73 -0.96 4.38 7.59
CA SER A 73 -2.33 3.87 7.64
C SER A 73 -3.20 4.27 6.43
N ARG A 74 -2.93 5.43 5.82
CA ARG A 74 -3.56 5.86 4.56
C ARG A 74 -2.96 5.12 3.37
N GLU A 75 -1.63 4.96 3.34
CA GLU A 75 -0.94 4.20 2.29
C GLU A 75 -1.43 2.73 2.28
N ILE A 76 -1.58 2.10 3.44
CA ILE A 76 -2.13 0.74 3.58
C ILE A 76 -3.54 0.66 2.97
N PHE A 77 -4.38 1.66 3.26
CA PHE A 77 -5.73 1.71 2.71
C PHE A 77 -5.70 1.93 1.19
N SER A 78 -4.85 2.83 0.69
CA SER A 78 -4.64 3.03 -0.75
C SER A 78 -4.24 1.72 -1.43
N VAL A 79 -3.26 0.97 -0.92
CA VAL A 79 -2.89 -0.32 -1.53
C VAL A 79 -4.05 -1.32 -1.52
N ALA A 80 -4.81 -1.42 -0.44
CA ALA A 80 -6.00 -2.28 -0.40
C ALA A 80 -7.08 -1.84 -1.41
N HIS A 81 -7.22 -0.53 -1.63
CA HIS A 81 -8.11 0.07 -2.62
C HIS A 81 -7.66 -0.24 -4.05
N GLU A 82 -6.36 -0.10 -4.34
CA GLU A 82 -5.78 -0.46 -5.65
C GLU A 82 -5.90 -1.95 -5.97
N ILE A 83 -5.75 -2.83 -4.96
CA ILE A 83 -6.05 -4.26 -5.12
C ILE A 83 -7.53 -4.45 -5.52
N GLY A 84 -8.43 -3.64 -4.96
CA GLY A 84 -9.84 -3.58 -5.36
C GLY A 84 -10.02 -3.25 -6.84
N HIS A 85 -9.35 -2.21 -7.33
CA HIS A 85 -9.35 -1.89 -8.77
C HIS A 85 -8.80 -3.02 -9.63
N GLN A 86 -7.67 -3.62 -9.24
CA GLN A 86 -7.10 -4.77 -9.95
C GLN A 86 -8.10 -5.93 -10.05
N ARG A 87 -8.85 -6.22 -8.99
CA ARG A 87 -9.78 -7.34 -8.92
C ARG A 87 -11.12 -7.09 -9.60
N LEU A 88 -11.66 -5.88 -9.45
CA LEU A 88 -13.04 -5.59 -9.82
C LEU A 88 -13.17 -4.86 -11.15
N HIS A 89 -12.17 -4.06 -11.53
CA HIS A 89 -12.34 -3.03 -12.55
C HIS A 89 -11.35 -3.16 -13.72
N LEU A 90 -10.14 -3.68 -13.47
CA LEU A 90 -9.10 -3.76 -14.50
C LEU A 90 -9.07 -5.12 -15.21
N ASN A 91 -8.97 -5.05 -16.54
CA ASN A 91 -8.74 -6.20 -17.41
C ASN A 91 -8.02 -5.79 -18.70
N GLU A 92 -7.27 -6.71 -19.30
CA GLU A 92 -6.41 -6.46 -20.48
C GLU A 92 -7.18 -5.99 -21.72
N GLN A 93 -8.44 -6.40 -21.86
CA GLN A 93 -9.28 -6.12 -23.03
C GLN A 93 -10.14 -4.87 -22.86
N GLY A 94 -10.01 -4.19 -21.72
CA GLY A 94 -10.91 -3.13 -21.29
C GLY A 94 -10.13 -2.02 -20.63
N ARG A 95 -10.47 -1.72 -19.37
CA ARG A 95 -9.77 -0.68 -18.62
C ARG A 95 -8.46 -1.23 -18.07
N THR A 96 -7.37 -0.58 -18.41
CA THR A 96 -6.02 -0.96 -17.98
C THR A 96 -5.41 -0.01 -16.96
N LEU A 97 -5.93 1.21 -16.78
CA LEU A 97 -5.40 2.19 -15.83
C LEU A 97 -6.53 2.87 -15.06
N ILE A 98 -6.37 2.98 -13.74
CA ILE A 98 -7.14 3.84 -12.83
C ILE A 98 -6.13 4.57 -11.94
N LYS A 99 -6.36 5.85 -11.68
CA LYS A 99 -5.50 6.73 -10.89
C LYS A 99 -6.35 7.44 -9.85
N ASP A 100 -5.90 7.42 -8.60
CA ASP A 100 -6.68 7.91 -7.47
C ASP A 100 -6.08 9.19 -6.91
N ASP A 101 -6.82 10.30 -7.06
CA ASP A 101 -6.38 11.61 -6.58
C ASP A 101 -6.79 11.88 -5.12
N ASP A 102 -7.86 11.25 -4.62
CA ASP A 102 -8.32 11.35 -3.23
C ASP A 102 -9.20 10.15 -2.84
N PHE A 103 -9.65 10.10 -1.57
CA PHE A 103 -10.51 9.02 -1.05
C PHE A 103 -12.01 9.30 -1.20
N SER A 104 -12.43 10.20 -2.09
CA SER A 104 -13.85 10.59 -2.21
C SER A 104 -14.63 9.68 -3.15
N ASP A 105 -15.86 9.35 -2.75
CA ASP A 105 -16.80 8.50 -3.49
C ASP A 105 -17.40 9.24 -4.70
N ARG A 106 -16.56 9.58 -5.69
CA ARG A 106 -16.98 10.37 -6.86
C ARG A 106 -17.75 9.58 -7.90
N ASP A 107 -17.46 8.29 -8.01
CA ASP A 107 -18.15 7.37 -8.91
C ASP A 107 -18.35 5.98 -8.31
N GLU A 108 -19.08 5.12 -9.03
CA GLU A 108 -19.42 3.77 -8.56
C GLU A 108 -18.18 2.88 -8.36
N LEU A 109 -17.11 3.08 -9.14
CA LEU A 109 -15.89 2.27 -9.04
C LEU A 109 -15.13 2.61 -7.77
N GLU A 110 -15.00 3.90 -7.46
CA GLU A 110 -14.40 4.38 -6.21
C GLU A 110 -15.15 3.83 -4.99
N VAL A 111 -16.49 3.86 -5.02
CA VAL A 111 -17.34 3.30 -3.95
C VAL A 111 -17.10 1.80 -3.79
N GLU A 112 -16.98 1.07 -4.90
CA GLU A 112 -16.74 -0.37 -4.89
C GLU A 112 -15.33 -0.72 -4.39
N ALA A 113 -14.30 0.04 -4.79
CA ALA A 113 -12.93 -0.13 -4.34
C ALA A 113 -12.75 0.24 -2.86
N ASN A 114 -13.36 1.34 -2.40
CA ASN A 114 -13.43 1.70 -0.98
C ASN A 114 -14.12 0.61 -0.14
N TYR A 115 -15.23 0.06 -0.64
CA TYR A 115 -15.92 -1.05 0.04
C TYR A 115 -15.07 -2.31 0.06
N PHE A 116 -14.43 -2.65 -1.05
CA PHE A 116 -13.50 -3.78 -1.15
C PHE A 116 -12.36 -3.65 -0.14
N ALA A 117 -11.68 -2.50 -0.09
CA ALA A 117 -10.59 -2.23 0.83
C ALA A 117 -11.04 -2.38 2.29
N ALA A 118 -12.23 -1.88 2.62
CA ALA A 118 -12.80 -2.01 3.94
C ALA A 118 -13.11 -3.48 4.32
N CYS A 119 -13.62 -4.28 3.39
CA CYS A 119 -13.86 -5.71 3.57
C CYS A 119 -12.55 -6.51 3.67
N LEU A 120 -11.54 -6.16 2.87
CA LEU A 120 -10.24 -6.82 2.86
C LEU A 120 -9.50 -6.61 4.18
N LEU A 121 -9.38 -5.35 4.61
CA LEU A 121 -8.64 -4.98 5.82
C LEU A 121 -9.41 -5.32 7.11
N MET A 122 -10.73 -5.16 7.11
CA MET A 122 -11.58 -5.41 8.29
C MET A 122 -12.84 -6.24 7.94
N PRO A 123 -12.69 -7.57 7.72
CA PRO A 123 -13.82 -8.46 7.45
C PRO A 123 -14.81 -8.51 8.61
N MET A 124 -16.10 -8.62 8.32
CA MET A 124 -17.16 -8.61 9.34
C MET A 124 -16.95 -9.70 10.39
N GLU A 125 -16.67 -10.92 9.96
CA GLU A 125 -16.47 -12.09 10.81
C GLU A 125 -15.26 -11.93 11.74
N LYS A 126 -14.20 -11.27 11.23
CA LYS A 126 -12.99 -11.00 12.02
C LYS A 126 -13.25 -9.91 13.06
N VAL A 127 -14.01 -8.87 12.71
CA VAL A 127 -14.40 -7.81 13.65
C VAL A 127 -15.28 -8.37 14.76
N GLU A 128 -16.31 -9.16 14.43
CA GLU A 128 -17.17 -9.81 15.42
C GLU A 128 -16.38 -10.74 16.34
N LYS A 129 -15.47 -11.54 15.78
CA LYS A 129 -14.56 -12.40 16.55
C LYS A 129 -13.68 -11.58 17.50
N PHE A 130 -13.15 -10.44 17.06
CA PHE A 130 -12.32 -9.57 17.89
C PHE A 130 -13.11 -9.00 19.07
N VAL A 131 -14.32 -8.49 18.82
CA VAL A 131 -15.21 -7.97 19.88
C VAL A 131 -15.50 -9.05 20.93
N ARG A 132 -15.83 -10.26 20.47
CA ARG A 132 -16.14 -11.37 21.36
C ARG A 132 -14.94 -11.83 22.19
N LEU A 133 -13.79 -12.06 21.55
CA LEU A 133 -12.66 -12.74 22.19
C LEU A 133 -11.69 -11.76 22.87
N GLU A 134 -11.40 -10.64 22.23
CA GLU A 134 -10.38 -9.69 22.70
C GLU A 134 -10.98 -8.58 23.58
N LEU A 135 -12.20 -8.13 23.24
CA LEU A 135 -12.96 -7.19 24.05
C LEU A 135 -13.93 -7.90 25.01
N LYS A 136 -14.02 -9.24 24.98
CA LYS A 136 -14.82 -10.05 25.91
C LYS A 136 -16.30 -9.65 25.95
N ASP A 137 -16.89 -9.41 24.78
CA ASP A 137 -18.27 -8.95 24.63
C ASP A 137 -18.57 -7.65 25.42
N LYS A 138 -17.55 -6.78 25.58
CA LYS A 138 -17.69 -5.48 26.26
C LYS A 138 -18.80 -4.67 25.60
N ASP A 139 -19.71 -4.16 26.43
CA ASP A 139 -20.81 -3.28 26.02
C ASP A 139 -20.27 -2.08 25.22
N THR A 140 -20.75 -1.93 23.98
CA THR A 140 -20.31 -0.89 23.03
C THR A 140 -20.52 0.52 23.56
N THR A 141 -21.49 0.74 24.46
CA THR A 141 -21.72 2.04 25.08
C THR A 141 -20.56 2.47 25.98
N THR A 142 -19.79 1.51 26.50
CA THR A 142 -18.63 1.70 27.39
C THR A 142 -17.29 1.74 26.67
N TRP A 143 -17.29 1.63 25.34
CA TRP A 143 -16.04 1.69 24.57
C TRP A 143 -15.42 3.08 24.63
N ASP A 144 -14.10 3.11 24.73
CA ASP A 144 -13.28 4.32 24.75
C ASP A 144 -12.24 4.31 23.62
N GLY A 145 -11.42 5.36 23.55
CA GLY A 145 -10.35 5.45 22.56
C GLY A 145 -9.32 4.32 22.63
N LEU A 146 -9.12 3.67 23.79
CA LEU A 146 -8.19 2.55 23.91
C LEU A 146 -8.76 1.30 23.24
N ASP A 147 -10.06 1.05 23.34
CA ASP A 147 -10.70 -0.07 22.62
C ASP A 147 -10.55 0.10 21.10
N ILE A 148 -10.72 1.32 20.60
CA ILE A 148 -10.53 1.61 19.17
C ILE A 148 -9.05 1.49 18.79
N ALA A 149 -8.11 1.91 19.63
CA ALA A 149 -6.68 1.70 19.37
C ALA A 149 -6.29 0.22 19.35
N ARG A 150 -6.95 -0.63 20.15
CA ARG A 150 -6.77 -2.09 20.11
C ARG A 150 -7.27 -2.67 18.79
N ILE A 151 -8.42 -2.23 18.30
CA ILE A 151 -8.94 -2.59 16.97
C ILE A 151 -7.97 -2.10 15.88
N GLN A 152 -7.55 -0.84 15.97
CA GLN A 152 -6.59 -0.21 15.05
C GLN A 152 -5.31 -1.06 14.93
N THR A 153 -4.78 -1.52 16.06
CA THR A 153 -3.58 -2.35 16.12
C THR A 153 -3.81 -3.75 15.54
N ALA A 154 -4.93 -4.39 15.88
CA ALA A 154 -5.22 -5.75 15.43
C ALA A 154 -5.50 -5.84 13.92
N PHE A 155 -6.11 -4.81 13.36
CA PHE A 155 -6.46 -4.75 11.94
C PHE A 155 -5.43 -3.97 11.09
N ASN A 156 -4.47 -3.30 11.72
CA ASN A 156 -3.42 -2.50 11.09
C ASN A 156 -3.98 -1.38 10.18
N VAL A 157 -5.00 -0.67 10.68
CA VAL A 157 -5.73 0.39 9.95
C VAL A 157 -5.56 1.75 10.64
N SER A 158 -6.16 2.81 10.10
CA SER A 158 -6.28 4.08 10.83
C SER A 158 -7.41 4.03 11.86
N TYR A 159 -7.32 4.87 12.89
CA TYR A 159 -8.40 5.05 13.87
C TYR A 159 -9.73 5.42 13.18
N ASP A 160 -9.68 6.31 12.19
CA ASP A 160 -10.88 6.78 11.49
C ASP A 160 -11.50 5.67 10.62
N MET A 161 -10.67 4.87 9.95
CA MET A 161 -11.15 3.74 9.16
C MET A 161 -11.84 2.71 10.05
N ALA A 162 -11.27 2.40 11.23
CA ALA A 162 -11.90 1.51 12.20
C ALA A 162 -13.29 2.02 12.60
N LEU A 163 -13.43 3.31 12.92
CA LEU A 163 -14.73 3.92 13.24
C LEU A 163 -15.73 3.85 12.08
N ILE A 164 -15.29 4.19 10.87
CA ILE A 164 -16.12 4.12 9.65
C ILE A 164 -16.62 2.68 9.44
N ARG A 165 -15.74 1.70 9.56
CA ARG A 165 -16.10 0.28 9.38
C ARG A 165 -17.04 -0.22 10.46
N LEU A 166 -16.78 0.11 11.72
CA LEU A 166 -17.66 -0.28 12.84
C LEU A 166 -19.07 0.31 12.72
N LYS A 167 -19.17 1.55 12.22
CA LYS A 167 -20.45 2.18 11.88
C LYS A 167 -21.13 1.45 10.71
N ALA A 168 -20.40 1.14 9.64
CA ALA A 168 -20.94 0.42 8.48
C ALA A 168 -21.45 -0.98 8.82
N LEU A 169 -20.82 -1.66 9.80
CA LEU A 169 -21.24 -2.95 10.32
C LEU A 169 -22.37 -2.85 11.37
N ASN A 170 -22.87 -1.65 11.66
CA ASN A 170 -23.88 -1.38 12.70
C ASN A 170 -23.47 -1.83 14.12
N ILE A 171 -22.17 -1.90 14.41
CA ILE A 171 -21.64 -2.23 15.75
C ILE A 171 -21.69 -0.98 16.64
N LEU A 172 -21.35 0.19 16.07
CA LEU A 172 -21.40 1.48 16.75
C LEU A 172 -22.42 2.40 16.09
N ASN A 173 -23.17 3.12 16.92
CA ASN A 173 -24.11 4.15 16.46
C ASN A 173 -23.44 5.54 16.39
N GLU A 174 -24.12 6.50 15.77
CA GLU A 174 -23.58 7.85 15.57
C GLU A 174 -23.13 8.53 16.86
N VAL A 175 -23.89 8.38 17.94
CA VAL A 175 -23.62 9.03 19.23
C VAL A 175 -22.29 8.54 19.81
N ILE A 176 -22.05 7.23 19.76
CA ILE A 176 -20.80 6.64 20.24
C ILE A 176 -19.63 7.04 19.33
N ILE A 177 -19.83 7.04 18.01
CA ILE A 177 -18.79 7.44 17.04
C ILE A 177 -18.33 8.89 17.30
N GLU A 178 -19.25 9.83 17.46
CA GLU A 178 -18.90 11.23 17.70
C GLU A 178 -18.15 11.42 19.02
N ARG A 179 -18.54 10.71 20.09
CA ARG A 179 -17.78 10.68 21.35
C ARG A 179 -16.35 10.17 21.13
N LEU A 180 -16.18 9.04 20.43
CA LEU A 180 -14.87 8.43 20.18
C LEU A 180 -13.97 9.28 19.26
N LYS A 181 -14.56 10.11 18.40
CA LYS A 181 -13.81 11.13 17.63
C LYS A 181 -13.29 12.24 18.53
N ILE A 182 -14.09 12.70 19.49
CA ILE A 182 -13.66 13.69 20.48
C ILE A 182 -12.51 13.13 21.33
N ASP A 183 -12.64 11.89 21.83
CA ASP A 183 -11.58 11.22 22.59
C ASP A 183 -10.25 11.18 21.81
N LYS A 184 -10.32 10.89 20.51
CA LYS A 184 -9.16 10.90 19.61
C LYS A 184 -8.55 12.30 19.47
N ILE A 185 -9.34 13.37 19.45
CA ILE A 185 -8.81 14.74 19.38
C ILE A 185 -8.07 15.09 20.69
N GLU A 186 -8.63 14.72 21.83
CA GLU A 186 -8.05 15.01 23.15
C GLU A 186 -6.76 14.21 23.41
N GLN A 187 -6.75 12.92 23.09
CA GLN A 187 -5.62 12.03 23.40
C GLN A 187 -4.67 11.81 22.22
N THR A 188 -5.11 12.01 20.97
CA THR A 188 -4.45 11.61 19.72
C THR A 188 -4.30 10.09 19.55
N ALA A 189 -4.48 9.62 18.31
CA ALA A 189 -4.33 8.19 18.00
C ALA A 189 -2.94 7.66 18.37
N SER A 190 -1.89 8.46 18.19
CA SER A 190 -0.52 8.06 18.51
C SER A 190 -0.29 7.83 20.01
N LYS A 191 -0.87 8.64 20.90
CA LYS A 191 -0.71 8.38 22.34
C LYS A 191 -1.50 7.15 22.76
N LEU A 192 -2.72 6.97 22.24
CA LEU A 192 -3.55 5.79 22.51
C LEU A 192 -2.83 4.50 22.09
N LEU A 193 -2.23 4.49 20.90
CA LEU A 193 -1.40 3.37 20.44
C LEU A 193 -0.19 3.13 21.36
N ASN A 194 0.52 4.19 21.76
CA ASN A 194 1.68 4.05 22.63
C ASN A 194 1.32 3.43 23.99
N VAL A 195 0.17 3.78 24.56
CA VAL A 195 -0.31 3.22 25.85
C VAL A 195 -0.50 1.70 25.79
N ILE A 196 -0.95 1.17 24.66
CA ILE A 196 -1.22 -0.27 24.50
C ILE A 196 -0.05 -1.03 23.84
N GLY A 197 1.07 -0.38 23.57
CA GLY A 197 2.20 -0.97 22.82
C GLY A 197 1.87 -1.25 21.34
N GLY A 198 0.93 -0.50 20.77
CA GLY A 198 0.52 -0.60 19.37
C GLY A 198 1.49 0.06 18.38
N ASN A 199 1.24 -0.14 17.08
CA ASN A 199 2.11 0.36 16.03
C ASN A 199 1.92 1.87 15.77
N ILE A 200 2.74 2.71 16.41
CA ILE A 200 2.71 4.17 16.22
C ILE A 200 3.11 4.64 14.81
N GLU A 201 3.77 3.78 14.02
CA GLU A 201 4.19 4.12 12.64
C GLU A 201 2.98 4.32 11.73
N LEU A 202 1.81 3.78 12.07
CA LEU A 202 0.54 4.06 11.39
C LEU A 202 0.18 5.55 11.34
N CYS A 203 0.74 6.34 12.26
CA CYS A 203 0.52 7.78 12.37
C CYS A 203 1.65 8.63 11.78
N LYS A 204 2.61 8.03 11.05
CA LYS A 204 3.70 8.74 10.38
C LYS A 204 3.75 8.37 8.89
N ALA A 205 4.33 9.23 8.08
CA ALA A 205 4.62 8.88 6.69
C ALA A 205 5.73 7.83 6.62
N ALA A 206 5.62 6.89 5.69
CA ALA A 206 6.62 5.83 5.53
C ALA A 206 7.84 6.33 4.76
N GLU A 207 7.66 7.27 3.83
CA GLU A 207 8.69 7.79 2.91
C GLU A 207 9.49 6.67 2.20
N ALA A 208 8.84 5.51 2.00
CA ALA A 208 9.45 4.31 1.46
C ALA A 208 9.72 4.45 -0.05
N LYS A 209 10.96 4.23 -0.47
CA LYS A 209 11.34 4.06 -1.88
C LYS A 209 11.54 2.57 -2.15
N LYS A 210 10.49 1.89 -2.62
CA LYS A 210 10.51 0.45 -2.89
C LYS A 210 10.01 0.17 -4.30
N VAL A 211 10.78 -0.60 -5.05
CA VAL A 211 10.39 -1.16 -6.35
C VAL A 211 10.57 -2.68 -6.31
N PRO A 212 9.89 -3.45 -7.18
CA PRO A 212 10.17 -4.88 -7.34
C PRO A 212 11.65 -5.14 -7.61
N ALA A 213 12.25 -6.12 -6.92
CA ALA A 213 13.67 -6.41 -7.03
C ALA A 213 14.10 -6.76 -8.47
N GLU A 214 13.24 -7.46 -9.20
CA GLU A 214 13.46 -7.79 -10.63
C GLU A 214 13.68 -6.56 -11.52
N PHE A 215 13.11 -5.40 -11.20
CA PHE A 215 13.35 -4.19 -12.00
C PHE A 215 14.80 -3.71 -11.82
N LEU A 216 15.34 -3.89 -10.62
CA LEU A 216 16.76 -3.62 -10.34
C LEU A 216 17.65 -4.65 -11.04
N GLU A 217 17.28 -5.92 -11.01
CA GLU A 217 18.01 -6.99 -11.71
C GLU A 217 18.04 -6.74 -13.22
N TRP A 218 16.94 -6.30 -13.82
CA TRP A 218 16.87 -5.98 -15.24
C TRP A 218 17.78 -4.81 -15.61
N VAL A 219 17.79 -3.72 -14.84
CA VAL A 219 18.67 -2.58 -15.19
C VAL A 219 20.14 -2.94 -15.03
N ILE A 220 20.50 -3.73 -14.01
CA ILE A 220 21.87 -4.24 -13.81
C ILE A 220 22.26 -5.16 -14.96
N THR A 221 21.38 -6.09 -15.36
CA THR A 221 21.62 -7.03 -16.47
C THR A 221 21.78 -6.28 -17.79
N ASN A 222 20.87 -5.35 -18.09
CA ASN A 222 20.93 -4.53 -19.29
C ASN A 222 22.23 -3.72 -19.36
N TYR A 223 22.73 -3.22 -18.22
CA TYR A 223 24.03 -2.56 -18.16
C TYR A 223 25.18 -3.53 -18.45
N ASN A 224 25.20 -4.67 -17.76
CA ASN A 224 26.23 -5.70 -17.95
C ASN A 224 26.27 -6.26 -19.38
N GLU A 225 25.13 -6.27 -20.07
CA GLU A 225 24.99 -6.66 -21.49
C GLU A 225 25.20 -5.50 -22.47
N LYS A 226 25.60 -4.31 -21.98
CA LYS A 226 25.87 -3.10 -22.77
C LYS A 226 24.66 -2.58 -23.55
N LEU A 227 23.44 -2.88 -23.10
CA LEU A 227 22.18 -2.41 -23.68
C LEU A 227 21.80 -1.01 -23.20
N VAL A 228 22.28 -0.60 -22.02
CA VAL A 228 22.08 0.75 -21.47
C VAL A 228 23.41 1.33 -20.95
N PRO A 229 23.59 2.66 -21.02
CA PRO A 229 24.80 3.30 -20.50
C PRO A 229 24.84 3.31 -18.97
N LYS A 230 26.04 3.44 -18.38
CA LYS A 230 26.24 3.54 -16.91
C LYS A 230 25.43 4.68 -16.29
N THR A 231 25.21 5.77 -17.03
CA THR A 231 24.37 6.90 -16.61
C THR A 231 22.91 6.49 -16.39
N SER A 232 22.35 5.64 -17.26
CA SER A 232 20.98 5.12 -17.10
C SER A 232 20.88 4.17 -15.90
N LEU A 233 21.88 3.31 -15.69
CA LEU A 233 21.98 2.47 -14.49
C LEU A 233 22.01 3.32 -13.22
N ALA A 234 22.88 4.32 -13.17
CA ALA A 234 23.02 5.20 -12.00
C ALA A 234 21.72 5.94 -11.68
N ILE A 235 21.01 6.45 -12.69
CA ILE A 235 19.71 7.10 -12.51
C ILE A 235 18.68 6.11 -11.93
N ALA A 236 18.61 4.89 -12.46
CA ALA A 236 17.66 3.88 -12.01
C ALA A 236 17.90 3.47 -10.54
N LEU A 237 19.15 3.21 -10.18
CA LEU A 237 19.54 2.85 -8.81
C LEU A 237 19.26 3.99 -7.82
N ASN A 238 19.48 5.24 -8.24
CA ASN A 238 19.27 6.39 -7.38
C ASN A 238 17.79 6.60 -6.99
N TYR A 239 16.82 6.06 -7.73
CA TYR A 239 15.42 6.04 -7.28
C TYR A 239 15.22 5.22 -6.00
N VAL A 240 16.08 4.26 -5.69
CA VAL A 240 16.00 3.47 -4.45
C VAL A 240 17.19 3.76 -3.53
N ASP A 241 17.78 4.95 -3.64
CA ASP A 241 18.93 5.40 -2.86
C ASP A 241 20.16 4.46 -2.96
N LEU A 242 20.32 3.81 -4.12
CA LEU A 242 21.48 3.01 -4.47
C LEU A 242 22.34 3.70 -5.53
N SER A 243 23.61 3.31 -5.58
CA SER A 243 24.58 3.72 -6.58
C SER A 243 25.16 2.50 -7.32
N PRO A 244 25.82 2.70 -8.47
CA PRO A 244 26.51 1.61 -9.18
C PRO A 244 27.53 0.86 -8.30
N ASP A 245 28.11 1.50 -7.29
CA ASP A 245 29.09 0.89 -6.37
C ASP A 245 28.44 -0.09 -5.38
N ASP A 246 27.12 0.00 -5.17
CA ASP A 246 26.37 -0.85 -4.24
C ASP A 246 25.96 -2.18 -4.87
N VAL A 247 26.19 -2.38 -6.18
CA VAL A 247 25.71 -3.52 -6.94
C VAL A 247 26.83 -4.18 -7.76
N ASN A 248 26.66 -5.46 -8.07
CA ASN A 248 27.67 -6.19 -8.84
C ASN A 248 27.56 -5.88 -10.35
N ILE A 249 28.47 -5.03 -10.83
CA ILE A 249 28.52 -4.56 -12.22
C ILE A 249 29.82 -4.94 -12.92
N ASN A 250 29.73 -5.23 -14.21
CA ASN A 250 30.88 -5.56 -15.05
C ASN A 250 31.52 -4.28 -15.64
N ASP A 251 32.30 -3.57 -14.81
CA ASP A 251 33.08 -2.41 -15.24
C ASP A 251 34.34 -2.77 -16.07
N LYS A 252 34.54 -4.05 -16.42
CA LYS A 252 35.78 -4.54 -17.06
C LYS A 252 36.01 -4.09 -18.51
N ASP A 253 35.08 -3.34 -19.10
CA ASP A 253 35.17 -2.81 -20.46
C ASP A 253 35.01 -1.28 -20.49
N GLU A 254 35.70 -0.55 -19.60
CA GLU A 254 36.23 0.75 -20.04
C GLU A 254 37.22 0.42 -21.16
N ILE A 255 36.74 0.47 -22.40
CA ILE A 255 37.60 0.86 -23.51
C ILE A 255 38.17 2.19 -23.04
N GLU A 256 39.46 2.21 -22.67
CA GLU A 256 40.22 3.46 -22.53
C GLU A 256 39.77 4.34 -23.69
N GLU A 257 39.13 5.47 -23.42
CA GLU A 257 38.96 6.50 -24.44
C GLU A 257 40.39 6.82 -24.87
N GLU A 258 40.85 6.20 -25.97
CA GLU A 258 42.10 6.58 -26.63
C GLU A 258 42.01 8.09 -26.78
N SER A 259 42.87 8.79 -26.05
CA SER A 259 42.93 10.22 -26.07
C SER A 259 43.15 10.63 -27.53
N PHE A 260 42.48 11.69 -27.98
CA PHE A 260 42.72 12.25 -29.32
C PHE A 260 44.21 12.60 -29.54
N ASP A 261 44.97 12.78 -28.46
CA ASP A 261 46.43 12.97 -28.47
C ASP A 261 47.22 11.68 -28.81
N ASP A 262 46.72 10.49 -28.47
CA ASP A 262 47.36 9.21 -28.83
C ASP A 262 47.28 8.93 -30.33
N LEU A 263 46.31 9.54 -31.02
CA LEU A 263 46.11 9.45 -32.47
C LEU A 263 47.02 10.42 -33.26
N LEU A 264 47.55 11.46 -32.61
CA LEU A 264 48.38 12.51 -33.22
C LEU A 264 49.89 12.35 -32.93
N GLY A 265 50.28 11.53 -31.95
CA GLY A 265 51.69 11.30 -31.57
C GLY A 265 52.53 10.47 -32.56
N GLY A 266 51.95 10.05 -33.69
CA GLY A 266 52.63 9.24 -34.72
C GLY A 266 53.08 10.00 -35.97
N MET A 267 52.99 11.33 -35.99
CA MET A 267 53.42 12.17 -37.12
C MET A 267 54.54 13.13 -36.72
N ASP A 268 55.74 12.58 -36.52
CA ASP A 268 57.03 13.28 -36.63
C ASP A 268 58.00 12.43 -37.48
#